data_AF-R9B6L4-F1
#
_entry.id   AF-R9B6L4-F1
#
_cell.length_a   1.000
_cell.length_b   1.000
_cell.length_c   1.000
_cell.angle_alpha   90.00
_cell.angle_beta   90.00
_cell.angle_gamma   90.00
#
_symmetry.space_group_name_H-M   'P 1'
#
loop_
_entity.id
_entity.type
_entity.pdbx_description
1 polymer ?
#
loop_
_entity_poly.entity_id
_entity_poly.type
_entity_poly.pdbx_seq_one_letter_code
_entity_poly.pdbx_strand_id
1 'polypeptide(L)'
;MFEMLKFEGRIQRLEIYDDSLSAFGKSGDTQIAASAILSGVAESVSLSAQTVFLASRSRLHVKSVVLEIGGKVCVGQFHRALFEQEEYVICIVRRLENNLYELYSVLSPKTGLLHMQVGMGASIKKHNISARKGGLWMYFISVIGLLLILLFGRDFSFDDFLSWLIVSILFYFILFFIIKNASKSLKHFSEKSEQIFGLYGFKDPQEVFLLPSRYLSEKDHLLLESVYEYRKIIESDPYPESYIEQKERNV
;
A
#
# COMPACT_ATOMS: atom_id res chain seq x y z
N MET A 1 -15.35 14.04 -7.63
CA MET A 1 -14.79 12.85 -6.95
C MET A 1 -14.80 11.74 -7.98
N PHE A 2 -13.66 11.24 -8.43
CA PHE A 2 -13.65 10.17 -9.45
C PHE A 2 -14.09 8.87 -8.79
N GLU A 3 -15.06 8.19 -9.39
CA GLU A 3 -15.67 6.98 -8.85
C GLU A 3 -14.72 5.79 -8.98
N MET A 4 -14.41 5.15 -7.86
CA MET A 4 -13.72 3.85 -7.86
C MET A 4 -14.75 2.75 -8.16
N LEU A 5 -14.34 1.78 -8.98
CA LEU A 5 -15.17 0.71 -9.48
C LEU A 5 -14.59 -0.63 -9.04
N LYS A 6 -15.47 -1.59 -8.76
CA LYS A 6 -15.09 -2.98 -8.49
C LYS A 6 -15.19 -3.80 -9.78
N PHE A 7 -14.10 -4.45 -10.16
CA PHE A 7 -14.05 -5.45 -11.22
C PHE A 7 -13.76 -6.84 -10.65
N GLU A 8 -14.34 -7.85 -11.29
CA GLU A 8 -14.19 -9.24 -10.91
C GLU A 8 -14.01 -10.08 -12.17
N GLY A 9 -13.05 -11.00 -12.20
CA GLY A 9 -12.84 -11.89 -13.33
C GLY A 9 -11.51 -12.60 -13.29
N ARG A 10 -11.27 -13.44 -14.29
CA ARG A 10 -9.97 -14.09 -14.50
C ARG A 10 -9.02 -13.17 -15.25
N ILE A 11 -7.75 -13.20 -14.86
CA ILE A 11 -6.69 -12.42 -15.52
C ILE A 11 -6.39 -13.08 -16.87
N GLN A 12 -6.78 -12.43 -17.96
CA GLN A 12 -6.59 -12.96 -19.32
C GLN A 12 -5.15 -12.75 -19.79
N ARG A 13 -4.56 -11.61 -19.43
CA ARG A 13 -3.18 -11.24 -19.71
C ARG A 13 -2.57 -10.56 -18.49
N LEU A 14 -1.37 -10.98 -18.12
CA LEU A 14 -0.63 -10.44 -16.98
C LEU A 14 0.80 -10.10 -17.42
N GLU A 15 1.19 -8.84 -17.23
CA GLU A 15 2.55 -8.37 -17.48
C GLU A 15 3.09 -7.64 -16.26
N ILE A 16 4.28 -8.03 -15.82
CA ILE A 16 4.93 -7.53 -14.63
C ILE A 16 6.31 -7.00 -15.03
N TYR A 17 6.59 -5.76 -14.66
CA TYR A 17 7.87 -5.10 -14.95
C TYR A 17 8.59 -4.76 -13.66
N ASP A 18 9.88 -5.11 -13.60
CA ASP A 18 10.71 -5.05 -12.38
C ASP A 18 11.16 -3.64 -11.98
N ASP A 19 11.05 -2.65 -12.88
CA ASP A 19 11.57 -1.31 -12.62
C ASP A 19 10.43 -0.32 -12.36
N SER A 20 10.57 0.46 -11.27
CA SER A 20 9.95 1.77 -11.21
C SER A 20 10.46 2.52 -12.44
N LEU A 21 9.59 3.09 -13.26
CA LEU A 21 9.95 3.65 -14.56
C LEU A 21 10.80 4.96 -14.48
N SER A 22 11.87 4.96 -13.69
CA SER A 22 13.06 5.79 -13.91
C SER A 22 13.65 5.58 -15.31
N ALA A 23 13.30 4.47 -15.97
CA ALA A 23 13.59 4.16 -17.36
C ALA A 23 12.75 4.93 -18.41
N PHE A 24 11.69 5.68 -18.06
CA PHE A 24 11.09 6.63 -19.01
C PHE A 24 12.00 7.84 -19.30
N GLY A 25 13.06 8.04 -18.51
CA GLY A 25 14.04 9.10 -18.73
C GLY A 25 15.39 8.66 -19.30
N LYS A 26 15.65 7.35 -19.44
CA LYS A 26 17.01 6.86 -19.76
C LYS A 26 17.13 5.70 -20.75
N SER A 27 16.06 5.03 -21.16
CA SER A 27 16.14 3.88 -22.07
C SER A 27 15.00 3.91 -23.09
N GLY A 28 15.34 4.15 -24.36
CA GLY A 28 14.38 4.23 -25.46
C GLY A 28 13.62 2.92 -25.68
N ASP A 29 14.23 1.76 -25.44
CA ASP A 29 13.66 0.46 -25.77
C ASP A 29 12.52 0.05 -24.83
N THR A 30 12.63 0.38 -23.54
CA THR A 30 11.58 0.12 -22.54
C THR A 30 10.38 1.05 -22.71
N GLN A 31 10.63 2.29 -23.17
CA GLN A 31 9.57 3.22 -23.54
C GLN A 31 8.83 2.74 -24.79
N ILE A 32 9.53 2.18 -25.78
CA ILE A 32 8.93 1.60 -26.98
C ILE A 32 8.11 0.36 -26.63
N ALA A 33 8.55 -0.53 -25.73
CA ALA A 33 7.78 -1.71 -25.33
C ALA A 33 6.49 -1.35 -24.55
N ALA A 34 6.59 -0.47 -23.54
CA ALA A 34 5.42 -0.03 -22.78
C ALA A 34 4.47 0.84 -23.63
N SER A 35 5.02 1.68 -24.52
CA SER A 35 4.21 2.47 -25.47
C SER A 35 3.59 1.60 -26.55
N ALA A 36 4.27 0.55 -27.03
CA ALA A 36 3.75 -0.40 -28.02
C ALA A 36 2.58 -1.22 -27.48
N ILE A 37 2.58 -1.50 -26.18
CA ILE A 37 1.51 -2.24 -25.50
C ILE A 37 0.35 -1.31 -25.15
N LEU A 38 0.63 -0.10 -24.64
CA LEU A 38 -0.41 0.92 -24.49
C LEU A 38 -1.04 1.31 -25.84
N SER A 39 -0.27 1.35 -26.92
CA SER A 39 -0.75 1.59 -28.29
C SER A 39 -1.42 0.37 -28.93
N GLY A 40 -1.08 -0.83 -28.48
CA GLY A 40 -1.63 -2.09 -28.99
C GLY A 40 -2.99 -2.44 -28.38
N VAL A 41 -3.33 -1.88 -27.22
CA VAL A 41 -4.60 -2.15 -26.51
C VAL A 41 -5.46 -0.90 -26.34
N ALA A 42 -4.93 0.30 -26.59
CA ALA A 42 -5.70 1.53 -26.75
C ALA A 42 -5.08 2.41 -27.84
N GLU A 43 -5.85 2.83 -28.85
CA GLU A 43 -5.40 3.68 -29.98
C GLU A 43 -4.83 5.06 -29.56
N SER A 44 -4.74 5.35 -28.27
CA SER A 44 -4.07 6.53 -27.74
C SER A 44 -3.35 6.16 -26.45
N VAL A 45 -2.03 6.25 -26.46
CA VAL A 45 -1.20 6.24 -25.24
C VAL A 45 -1.62 7.45 -24.41
N SER A 46 -2.58 7.24 -23.52
CA SER A 46 -3.06 8.29 -22.64
C SER A 46 -1.92 8.81 -21.79
N LEU A 47 -1.73 10.13 -21.81
CA LEU A 47 -0.88 10.85 -20.87
C LEU A 47 -1.20 10.43 -19.41
N SER A 48 -2.44 10.03 -19.12
CA SER A 48 -2.85 9.57 -17.79
C SER A 48 -2.18 8.26 -17.35
N ALA A 49 -2.05 7.25 -18.21
CA ALA A 49 -1.31 6.01 -17.87
C ALA A 49 0.17 6.32 -17.64
N GLN A 50 0.76 7.17 -18.49
CA GLN A 50 2.13 7.61 -18.29
C GLN A 50 2.33 8.33 -16.95
N THR A 51 1.36 9.16 -16.50
CA THR A 51 1.46 9.82 -15.19
C THR A 51 1.40 8.87 -14.01
N VAL A 52 0.61 7.78 -14.07
CA VAL A 52 0.59 6.74 -13.02
C VAL A 52 1.98 6.14 -12.87
N PHE A 53 2.63 5.84 -13.99
CA PHE A 53 3.98 5.28 -14.01
C PHE A 53 5.10 6.27 -13.67
N LEU A 54 5.00 7.53 -14.11
CA LEU A 54 6.00 8.58 -13.84
C LEU A 54 6.01 9.02 -12.37
N ALA A 55 4.89 8.90 -11.66
CA ALA A 55 4.82 9.17 -10.22
C ALA A 55 5.61 8.16 -9.35
N SER A 56 6.12 7.07 -9.94
CA SER A 56 6.74 5.93 -9.27
C SER A 56 8.18 6.13 -8.76
N ARG A 57 8.71 7.36 -8.75
CA ARG A 57 10.13 7.56 -8.42
C ARG A 57 10.44 6.98 -7.04
N SER A 58 11.37 6.01 -7.01
CA SER A 58 12.22 5.71 -5.86
C SER A 58 11.60 4.90 -4.71
N ARG A 59 10.97 3.75 -4.99
CA ARG A 59 10.76 2.73 -3.95
C ARG A 59 11.35 1.38 -4.38
N LEU A 60 12.27 0.86 -3.57
CA LEU A 60 12.89 -0.46 -3.75
C LEU A 60 11.77 -1.51 -3.96
N HIS A 61 11.91 -2.38 -4.95
CA HIS A 61 11.01 -3.51 -5.23
C HIS A 61 9.57 -3.21 -5.66
N VAL A 62 9.23 -1.98 -6.05
CA VAL A 62 7.92 -1.71 -6.68
C VAL A 62 7.92 -2.18 -8.13
N LYS A 63 7.01 -3.10 -8.47
CA LYS A 63 6.78 -3.59 -9.82
C LYS A 63 5.57 -2.91 -10.45
N SER A 64 5.70 -2.58 -11.72
CA SER A 64 4.60 -2.11 -12.55
C SER A 64 3.81 -3.30 -13.08
N VAL A 65 2.48 -3.27 -12.96
CA VAL A 65 1.61 -4.36 -13.37
C VAL A 65 0.59 -3.86 -14.38
N VAL A 66 0.47 -4.58 -15.48
CA VAL A 66 -0.60 -4.43 -16.47
C VAL A 66 -1.39 -5.73 -16.48
N LEU A 67 -2.69 -5.64 -16.24
CA LEU A 67 -3.59 -6.79 -16.27
C LEU A 67 -4.81 -6.51 -17.15
N GLU A 68 -5.29 -7.55 -17.81
CA GLU A 68 -6.49 -7.51 -18.62
C GLU A 68 -7.58 -8.40 -18.03
N ILE A 69 -8.76 -7.84 -17.79
CA ILE A 69 -9.95 -8.56 -17.30
C ILE A 69 -11.15 -8.17 -18.17
N GLY A 70 -11.64 -9.12 -18.97
CA GLY A 70 -12.84 -8.94 -19.78
C GLY A 70 -12.72 -7.78 -20.78
N GLY A 71 -11.58 -7.67 -21.47
CA GLY A 71 -11.28 -6.61 -22.43
C GLY A 71 -11.02 -5.22 -21.81
N LYS A 72 -10.84 -5.14 -20.49
CA LYS A 72 -10.48 -3.91 -19.78
C LYS A 72 -9.04 -3.98 -19.31
N VAL A 73 -8.25 -2.96 -19.66
CA VAL A 73 -6.84 -2.84 -19.26
C VAL A 73 -6.75 -2.08 -17.95
N CYS A 74 -6.16 -2.73 -16.95
CA CYS A 74 -5.92 -2.16 -15.63
C CYS A 74 -4.41 -2.04 -15.38
N VAL A 75 -4.00 -0.88 -14.89
CA VAL A 75 -2.59 -0.49 -14.81
C VAL A 75 -2.30 0.02 -13.41
N GLY A 76 -1.31 -0.56 -12.72
CA GLY A 76 -0.99 -0.18 -11.35
C GLY A 76 0.42 -0.53 -10.91
N GLN A 77 0.71 -0.24 -9.65
CA GLN A 77 2.02 -0.45 -9.04
C GLN A 77 1.88 -1.11 -7.68
N PHE A 78 2.67 -2.16 -7.47
CA PHE A 78 2.64 -2.97 -6.26
C PHE A 78 4.07 -3.31 -5.80
N HIS A 79 4.26 -3.54 -4.50
CA HIS A 79 5.56 -3.96 -3.94
C HIS A 79 6.01 -5.38 -4.39
N ARG A 80 5.16 -6.06 -5.19
CA ARG A 80 5.37 -7.24 -6.07
C ARG A 80 3.98 -7.71 -6.54
N ALA A 81 3.92 -8.45 -7.64
CA ALA A 81 2.73 -9.20 -8.02
C ALA A 81 2.93 -10.67 -7.63
N LEU A 82 2.02 -11.20 -6.81
CA LEU A 82 2.02 -12.62 -6.39
C LEU A 82 0.84 -13.41 -6.97
N PHE A 83 0.13 -12.81 -7.92
CA PHE A 83 -0.96 -13.44 -8.66
C PHE A 83 -0.46 -13.89 -10.03
N GLU A 84 -1.12 -14.90 -10.58
CA GLU A 84 -0.74 -15.55 -11.83
C GLU A 84 -1.77 -15.27 -12.94
N GLN A 85 -1.37 -15.51 -14.19
CA GLN A 85 -2.31 -15.49 -15.32
C GLN A 85 -3.38 -16.58 -15.13
N GLU A 86 -4.59 -16.36 -15.65
CA GLU A 86 -5.80 -17.18 -15.44
C GLU A 86 -6.35 -17.20 -14.00
N GLU A 87 -5.68 -16.56 -13.05
CA GLU A 87 -6.17 -16.46 -11.68
C GLU A 87 -7.41 -15.57 -11.60
N TYR A 88 -8.40 -16.01 -10.83
CA TYR A 88 -9.60 -15.23 -10.55
C TYR A 88 -9.31 -14.19 -9.47
N VAL A 89 -9.53 -12.91 -9.78
CA VAL A 89 -9.23 -11.79 -8.88
C VAL A 89 -10.38 -10.79 -8.80
N ILE A 90 -10.44 -10.07 -7.67
CA ILE A 90 -11.31 -8.91 -7.47
C ILE A 90 -10.44 -7.66 -7.37
N CYS A 91 -10.62 -6.73 -8.30
CA CYS A 91 -9.83 -5.52 -8.40
C CYS A 91 -10.67 -4.29 -8.05
N ILE A 92 -10.09 -3.34 -7.32
CA ILE A 92 -10.63 -1.98 -7.23
C ILE A 92 -9.82 -1.09 -8.13
N VAL A 93 -10.52 -0.39 -9.02
CA VAL A 93 -9.92 0.42 -10.06
C VAL A 93 -10.53 1.81 -10.10
N ARG A 94 -9.85 2.75 -10.74
CA ARG A 94 -10.39 4.05 -11.10
C ARG A 94 -10.32 4.21 -12.60
N ARG A 95 -11.40 4.69 -13.21
CA ARG A 95 -11.40 4.97 -14.65
C ARG A 95 -10.45 6.11 -14.97
N LEU A 96 -9.54 5.85 -15.91
CA LEU A 96 -8.70 6.87 -16.54
C LEU A 96 -9.33 7.30 -17.86
N GLU A 97 -9.51 6.33 -18.78
CA GLU A 97 -10.09 6.54 -20.10
C GLU A 97 -11.02 5.39 -20.51
N ASN A 98 -11.41 5.32 -21.78
CA ASN A 98 -12.17 4.20 -22.32
C ASN A 98 -11.31 2.93 -22.28
N ASN A 99 -11.82 1.89 -21.61
CA ASN A 99 -11.15 0.59 -21.41
C ASN A 99 -9.79 0.63 -20.69
N LEU A 100 -9.39 1.79 -20.14
CA LEU A 100 -8.14 1.98 -19.41
C LEU A 100 -8.42 2.45 -17.97
N TYR A 101 -7.86 1.71 -17.01
CA TYR A 101 -8.14 1.89 -15.59
C TYR A 101 -6.86 1.91 -14.75
N GLU A 102 -6.82 2.80 -13.75
CA GLU A 102 -5.80 2.81 -12.70
C GLU A 102 -6.17 1.76 -11.64
N LEU A 103 -5.26 0.83 -11.38
CA LEU A 103 -5.46 -0.28 -10.45
C LEU A 103 -4.98 0.12 -9.04
N TYR A 104 -5.90 0.11 -8.08
CA TYR A 104 -5.62 0.45 -6.69
C TYR A 104 -5.36 -0.77 -5.80
N SER A 105 -6.09 -1.85 -6.06
CA SER A 105 -5.92 -3.09 -5.31
C SER A 105 -6.34 -4.31 -6.13
N VAL A 106 -5.75 -5.45 -5.79
CA VAL A 106 -6.06 -6.78 -6.35
C VAL A 106 -6.21 -7.73 -5.16
N LEU A 107 -7.36 -8.41 -5.09
CA LEU A 107 -7.64 -9.43 -4.09
C LEU A 107 -7.74 -10.78 -4.79
N SER A 108 -6.99 -11.77 -4.31
CA SER A 108 -7.09 -13.16 -4.75
C SER A 108 -7.86 -13.98 -3.72
N PRO A 109 -9.07 -14.48 -4.03
CA PRO A 109 -9.80 -15.40 -3.16
C PRO A 109 -9.11 -16.75 -3.02
N LYS A 110 -8.29 -17.16 -3.99
CA LYS A 110 -7.55 -18.43 -3.92
C LYS A 110 -6.49 -18.37 -2.82
N THR A 111 -5.71 -17.30 -2.79
CA THR A 111 -4.57 -17.16 -1.86
C THR A 111 -4.93 -16.42 -0.57
N GLY A 112 -6.04 -15.67 -0.55
CA GLY A 112 -6.37 -14.79 0.56
C GLY A 112 -5.44 -13.57 0.68
N LEU A 113 -4.74 -13.23 -0.41
CA LEU A 113 -3.85 -12.08 -0.47
C LEU A 113 -4.59 -10.86 -1.05
N LEU A 114 -4.34 -9.71 -0.42
CA LEU A 114 -4.80 -8.41 -0.86
C LEU A 114 -3.57 -7.53 -1.17
N HIS A 115 -3.36 -7.28 -2.45
CA HIS A 115 -2.37 -6.33 -2.96
C HIS A 115 -3.00 -4.95 -3.00
N MET A 116 -2.34 -3.97 -2.40
CA MET A 116 -2.73 -2.57 -2.44
C MET A 116 -1.57 -1.70 -2.93
N GLN A 117 -1.86 -0.49 -3.40
CA GLN A 117 -0.81 0.50 -3.65
C GLN A 117 -0.01 0.83 -2.38
N VAL A 118 1.27 1.15 -2.55
CA VAL A 118 2.20 1.34 -1.44
C VAL A 118 1.81 2.53 -0.56
N GLY A 119 1.72 2.30 0.75
CA GLY A 119 1.30 3.29 1.74
C GLY A 119 -0.17 3.17 2.17
N MET A 120 -0.96 2.34 1.48
CA MET A 120 -2.32 1.98 1.89
C MET A 120 -2.31 0.83 2.92
N GLY A 121 -3.48 0.40 3.39
CA GLY A 121 -3.63 -0.76 4.29
C GLY A 121 -4.09 -0.42 5.72
N ALA A 122 -4.45 0.83 6.00
CA ALA A 122 -5.00 1.23 7.29
C ALA A 122 -6.10 2.28 7.14
N SER A 123 -7.18 2.12 7.90
CA SER A 123 -8.20 3.16 8.05
C SER A 123 -7.64 4.42 8.71
N ILE A 124 -8.32 5.56 8.56
CA ILE A 124 -7.93 6.86 9.11
C ILE A 124 -7.82 6.78 10.63
N LYS A 125 -8.83 6.17 11.26
CA LYS A 125 -8.90 6.04 12.73
C LYS A 125 -7.73 5.20 13.25
N LYS A 126 -7.51 4.03 12.67
CA LYS A 126 -6.45 3.11 13.10
C LYS A 126 -5.06 3.65 12.76
N HIS A 127 -4.89 4.33 11.61
CA HIS A 127 -3.66 5.02 11.26
C HIS A 127 -3.27 6.08 12.30
N ASN A 128 -4.20 6.95 12.69
CA ASN A 128 -3.93 7.99 13.68
C ASN A 128 -3.59 7.40 15.06
N ILE A 129 -4.28 6.34 15.47
CA ILE A 129 -3.99 5.63 16.72
C ILE A 129 -2.59 5.00 16.67
N SER A 130 -2.26 4.33 15.56
CA SER A 130 -0.96 3.71 15.34
C SER A 130 0.18 4.73 15.35
N ALA A 131 0.03 5.84 14.62
CA ALA A 131 1.00 6.93 14.57
C ALA A 131 1.25 7.55 15.96
N ARG A 132 0.18 7.80 16.73
CA ARG A 132 0.30 8.31 18.11
C ARG A 132 1.02 7.31 19.02
N LYS A 133 0.68 6.03 18.95
CA LYS A 133 1.33 4.97 19.73
C LYS A 133 2.82 4.86 19.38
N GLY A 134 3.16 4.86 18.10
CA GLY A 134 4.55 4.84 17.63
C GLY A 134 5.35 6.04 18.09
N GLY A 135 4.74 7.23 18.10
CA GLY A 135 5.36 8.45 18.64
C GLY A 135 5.67 8.39 20.12
N LEU A 136 4.73 7.88 20.92
CA LEU A 136 4.95 7.66 22.34
C LEU A 136 6.10 6.67 22.58
N TRP A 137 6.15 5.56 21.83
CA TRP A 137 7.24 4.59 21.94
C TRP A 137 8.59 5.17 21.55
N MET A 138 8.70 5.93 20.45
CA MET A 138 9.94 6.61 20.09
C MET A 138 10.40 7.58 21.18
N TYR A 139 9.48 8.34 21.76
CA TYR A 139 9.78 9.20 22.90
C TYR A 139 10.29 8.39 24.10
N PHE A 140 9.59 7.34 24.53
CA PHE A 140 10.04 6.51 25.65
C PHE A 140 11.42 5.88 25.41
N ILE A 141 11.67 5.36 24.22
CA ILE A 141 12.98 4.79 23.86
C ILE A 141 14.07 5.86 23.92
N SER A 142 13.79 7.07 23.42
CA SER A 142 14.75 8.18 23.50
C SER A 142 15.07 8.60 24.93
N VAL A 143 14.05 8.67 25.80
CA VAL A 143 14.22 9.03 27.22
C VAL A 143 14.96 7.95 27.98
N ILE A 144 14.63 6.67 27.75
CA ILE A 144 15.34 5.54 28.38
C ILE A 144 16.80 5.48 27.91
N GLY A 145 17.05 5.62 26.61
CA GLY A 145 18.41 5.65 26.07
C GLY A 145 19.24 6.78 26.67
N LEU A 146 18.66 7.97 26.81
CA LEU A 146 19.28 9.11 27.51
C LEU A 146 19.53 8.82 28.99
N LEU A 147 18.56 8.24 29.69
CA LEU A 147 18.69 7.90 31.12
C LEU A 147 19.81 6.89 31.37
N LEU A 148 20.01 5.92 30.46
CA LEU A 148 21.16 5.02 30.51
C LEU A 148 22.49 5.77 30.34
N ILE A 149 22.58 6.73 29.40
CA ILE A 149 23.78 7.57 29.24
C ILE A 149 24.08 8.34 30.54
N LEU A 150 23.05 8.89 31.19
CA LEU A 150 23.20 9.62 32.46
C LEU A 150 23.69 8.72 33.60
N LEU A 151 23.18 7.48 33.71
CA LEU A 151 23.57 6.54 34.78
C LEU A 151 25.01 6.02 34.64
N PHE A 152 25.51 5.87 33.42
CA PHE A 152 26.87 5.39 33.15
C PHE A 152 27.88 6.52 32.90
N GLY A 153 27.42 7.77 32.80
CA GLY A 153 28.26 8.96 32.71
C GLY A 153 28.88 9.29 34.07
N ARG A 154 30.19 9.56 34.09
CA ARG A 154 30.87 10.12 35.27
C ARG A 154 30.57 11.62 35.36
N ASP A 155 30.39 12.13 36.59
CA ASP A 155 30.30 13.55 36.93
C ASP A 155 28.97 14.29 36.68
N PHE A 156 27.82 13.59 36.70
CA PHE A 156 26.50 14.25 36.61
C PHE A 156 26.05 14.91 37.93
N SER A 157 25.70 16.20 37.87
CA SER A 157 25.11 16.94 38.98
C SER A 157 23.56 16.92 38.96
N PHE A 158 22.93 17.34 40.05
CA PHE A 158 21.47 17.48 40.12
C PHE A 158 20.94 18.58 39.19
N ASP A 159 21.72 19.65 38.97
CA ASP A 159 21.36 20.75 38.07
C ASP A 159 21.35 20.30 36.60
N ASP A 160 22.27 19.39 36.24
CA ASP A 160 22.28 18.75 34.93
C ASP A 160 21.01 17.93 34.75
N PHE A 161 20.65 17.10 35.73
CA PHE A 161 19.42 16.30 35.69
C PHE A 161 18.16 17.16 35.48
N LEU A 162 18.05 18.28 36.21
CA LEU A 162 16.90 19.20 36.07
C LEU A 162 16.85 19.84 34.68
N SER A 163 18.00 20.27 34.15
CA SER A 163 18.12 20.84 32.81
C SER A 163 17.70 19.83 31.74
N TRP A 164 18.10 18.56 31.88
CA TRP A 164 17.72 17.47 30.99
C TRP A 164 16.23 17.14 31.02
N LEU A 165 15.60 17.18 32.20
CA LEU A 165 14.17 16.99 32.33
C LEU A 165 13.39 18.03 31.50
N ILE A 166 13.81 19.29 31.56
CA ILE A 166 13.19 20.39 30.78
C ILE A 166 13.38 20.13 29.28
N VAL A 167 14.59 19.77 28.84
CA VAL A 167 14.86 19.46 27.43
C VAL A 167 14.01 18.28 26.93
N SER A 168 13.85 17.24 27.74
CA SER A 168 13.02 16.06 27.42
C SER A 168 11.55 16.43 27.21
N ILE A 169 11.00 17.28 28.09
CA ILE A 169 9.62 17.78 27.95
C ILE A 169 9.47 18.60 26.67
N LEU A 170 10.41 19.49 26.35
CA LEU A 170 10.37 20.27 25.10
C LEU A 170 10.47 19.36 23.87
N PHE A 171 11.35 18.36 23.93
CA PHE A 171 11.51 17.37 22.87
C PHE A 171 10.22 16.58 22.61
N TYR A 172 9.45 16.23 23.66
CA TYR A 172 8.14 15.60 23.52
C TYR A 172 7.19 16.42 22.62
N PHE A 173 7.10 17.74 22.85
CA PHE A 173 6.23 18.60 22.05
C PHE A 173 6.69 18.70 20.59
N ILE A 174 7.99 18.81 20.37
CA ILE A 174 8.58 18.82 19.01
C ILE A 174 8.27 17.51 18.29
N LEU A 175 8.54 16.37 18.93
CA LEU A 175 8.29 15.05 18.36
C LEU A 175 6.79 14.83 18.06
N PHE A 176 5.92 15.24 18.98
CA PHE A 176 4.47 15.18 18.76
C PHE A 176 4.02 16.03 17.57
N PHE A 177 4.58 17.24 17.43
CA PHE A 177 4.29 18.12 16.29
C PHE A 177 4.74 17.50 14.96
N ILE A 178 5.94 16.93 14.91
CA ILE A 178 6.47 16.25 13.71
C ILE A 178 5.56 15.08 13.33
N ILE A 179 5.20 14.22 14.28
CA ILE A 179 4.38 13.03 14.02
C ILE A 179 2.97 13.40 13.58
N LYS A 180 2.38 14.43 14.19
CA LYS A 180 1.06 14.93 13.78
C LYS A 180 1.08 15.42 12.34
N ASN A 181 2.12 16.16 11.94
CA ASN A 181 2.25 16.65 10.57
C ASN A 181 2.53 15.51 9.57
N ALA A 182 3.39 14.57 9.93
CA ALA A 182 3.67 13.39 9.12
C ALA A 182 2.39 12.55 8.90
N SER A 183 1.63 12.26 9.96
CA SER A 183 0.36 11.54 9.88
C SER A 183 -0.67 12.29 9.03
N LYS A 184 -0.75 13.63 9.15
CA LYS A 184 -1.61 14.46 8.29
C LYS A 184 -1.25 14.31 6.81
N SER A 185 0.04 14.25 6.47
CA SER A 185 0.48 14.08 5.07
C SER A 185 0.09 12.72 4.49
N LEU A 186 0.06 11.66 5.31
CA LEU A 186 -0.27 10.29 4.90
C LEU A 186 -1.78 9.98 4.95
N LYS A 187 -2.59 10.86 5.52
CA LYS A 187 -4.04 10.66 5.71
C LYS A 187 -4.77 10.27 4.42
N HIS A 188 -4.37 10.83 3.28
CA HIS A 188 -4.99 10.56 1.99
C HIS A 188 -4.87 9.07 1.56
N PHE A 189 -3.81 8.37 1.96
CA PHE A 189 -3.68 6.92 1.71
C PHE A 189 -4.69 6.12 2.54
N SER A 190 -4.94 6.56 3.78
CA SER A 190 -5.96 5.95 4.64
C SER A 190 -7.37 6.21 4.14
N GLU A 191 -7.66 7.43 3.65
CA GLU A 191 -8.95 7.76 3.02
C GLU A 191 -9.23 6.88 1.79
N LYS A 192 -8.21 6.63 0.96
CA LYS A 192 -8.32 5.68 -0.17
C LYS A 192 -8.49 4.24 0.31
N SER A 193 -7.77 3.83 1.37
CA SER A 193 -7.88 2.49 1.94
C SER A 193 -9.30 2.19 2.42
N GLU A 194 -9.93 3.11 3.15
CA GLU A 194 -11.31 2.94 3.62
C GLU A 194 -12.32 2.80 2.47
N GLN A 195 -12.15 3.58 1.39
CA GLN A 195 -12.99 3.45 0.20
C GLN A 195 -12.84 2.07 -0.44
N ILE A 196 -11.59 1.57 -0.56
CA ILE A 196 -11.30 0.24 -1.09
C ILE A 196 -11.93 -0.85 -0.22
N PHE A 197 -11.79 -0.76 1.11
CA PHE A 197 -12.40 -1.72 2.04
C PHE A 197 -13.92 -1.73 1.93
N GLY A 198 -14.55 -0.55 1.79
CA GLY A 198 -15.98 -0.42 1.56
C GLY A 198 -16.43 -1.09 0.26
N LEU A 199 -15.68 -0.91 -0.83
CA LEU A 199 -15.98 -1.53 -2.13
C LEU A 199 -15.79 -3.05 -2.14
N TYR A 200 -14.84 -3.57 -1.36
CA TYR A 200 -14.69 -5.00 -1.12
C TYR A 200 -15.76 -5.58 -0.18
N GLY A 201 -16.59 -4.74 0.45
CA GLY A 201 -17.61 -5.19 1.38
C GLY A 201 -17.06 -5.65 2.74
N PHE A 202 -15.88 -5.15 3.14
CA PHE A 202 -15.34 -5.46 4.46
C PHE A 202 -16.27 -4.88 5.54
N LYS A 203 -16.51 -5.66 6.60
CA LYS A 203 -17.26 -5.20 7.75
C LYS A 203 -16.50 -4.06 8.44
N ASP A 204 -17.21 -2.97 8.74
CA ASP A 204 -16.67 -1.77 9.39
C ASP A 204 -15.35 -1.24 8.78
N PRO A 205 -15.36 -0.70 7.54
CA PRO A 205 -14.16 -0.23 6.84
C PRO A 205 -13.27 0.73 7.65
N GLN A 206 -13.88 1.50 8.56
CA GLN A 206 -13.20 2.47 9.43
C GLN A 206 -12.37 1.82 10.55
N GLU A 207 -12.57 0.53 10.83
CA GLU A 207 -11.84 -0.22 11.85
C GLU A 207 -10.76 -1.15 11.27
N VAL A 208 -10.69 -1.27 9.94
CA VAL A 208 -9.75 -2.16 9.26
C VAL A 208 -8.29 -1.66 9.39
N PHE A 209 -7.40 -2.57 9.82
CA PHE A 209 -5.97 -2.28 9.99
C PHE A 209 -5.11 -3.48 9.56
N LEU A 210 -4.65 -3.47 8.30
CA LEU A 210 -3.95 -4.59 7.67
C LEU A 210 -2.43 -4.57 7.83
N LEU A 211 -1.85 -3.46 8.30
CA LEU A 211 -0.38 -3.35 8.45
C LEU A 211 0.28 -4.48 9.28
N PRO A 212 -0.36 -5.06 10.31
CA PRO A 212 0.20 -6.21 11.02
C PRO A 212 0.20 -7.51 10.22
N SER A 213 -0.63 -7.66 9.19
CA SER A 213 -0.72 -8.86 8.35
C SER A 213 0.00 -8.71 7.00
N ARG A 214 1.04 -7.89 6.95
CA ARG A 214 1.93 -7.82 5.79
C ARG A 214 2.50 -9.19 5.49
N TYR A 215 2.44 -9.57 4.22
CA TYR A 215 2.93 -10.85 3.76
C TYR A 215 4.46 -10.89 3.81
N LEU A 216 5.01 -11.92 4.46
CA LEU A 216 6.43 -12.21 4.47
C LEU A 216 6.71 -13.21 3.34
N SER A 217 7.39 -12.78 2.28
CA SER A 217 7.79 -13.69 1.21
C SER A 217 8.89 -14.62 1.70
N GLU A 218 8.59 -15.92 1.79
CA GLU A 218 9.58 -16.94 2.17
C GLU A 218 10.71 -17.04 1.14
N LYS A 219 10.37 -16.91 -0.15
CA LYS A 219 11.32 -17.00 -1.27
C LYS A 219 12.36 -15.88 -1.26
N ASP A 220 11.93 -14.68 -0.87
CA ASP A 220 12.75 -13.48 -0.94
C ASP A 220 13.26 -13.02 0.42
N HIS A 221 12.80 -13.65 1.51
CA HIS A 221 13.04 -13.23 2.89
C HIS A 221 12.73 -11.74 3.14
N LEU A 222 11.69 -11.22 2.45
CA LEU A 222 11.31 -9.81 2.48
C LEU A 222 9.84 -9.64 2.88
N LEU A 223 9.61 -8.70 3.79
CA LEU A 223 8.26 -8.26 4.17
C LEU A 223 7.71 -7.35 3.07
N LEU A 224 6.58 -7.72 2.47
CA LEU A 224 5.96 -6.93 1.43
C LEU A 224 5.08 -5.85 2.05
N GLU A 225 5.46 -4.58 1.87
CA GLU A 225 4.81 -3.46 2.57
C GLU A 225 3.33 -3.25 2.20
N SER A 226 2.95 -3.69 0.99
CA SER A 226 1.64 -3.42 0.39
C SER A 226 0.90 -4.68 -0.08
N VAL A 227 1.30 -5.84 0.45
CA VAL A 227 0.61 -7.13 0.24
C VAL A 227 0.21 -7.67 1.59
N TYR A 228 -1.07 -7.99 1.78
CA TYR A 228 -1.63 -8.34 3.07
C TYR A 228 -2.34 -9.69 3.02
N GLU A 229 -2.10 -10.51 4.04
CA GLU A 229 -2.92 -11.69 4.34
C GLU A 229 -4.17 -11.21 5.10
N TYR A 230 -5.13 -10.65 4.36
CA TYR A 230 -6.22 -9.90 4.96
C TYR A 230 -7.10 -10.77 5.88
N ARG A 231 -7.27 -12.06 5.54
CA ARG A 231 -8.01 -13.07 6.32
C ARG A 231 -7.53 -13.25 7.75
N LYS A 232 -6.25 -12.96 8.05
CA LYS A 232 -5.73 -13.07 9.43
C LYS A 232 -6.26 -11.98 10.37
N ILE A 233 -6.80 -10.89 9.82
CA ILE A 233 -7.21 -9.71 10.57
C ILE A 233 -8.73 -9.51 10.53
N ILE A 234 -9.38 -9.83 9.42
CA ILE A 234 -10.81 -9.59 9.26
C ILE A 234 -11.64 -10.70 9.93
N GLU A 235 -12.74 -10.34 10.56
CA GLU A 235 -13.64 -11.31 11.22
C GLU A 235 -14.56 -12.04 10.23
N SER A 236 -15.00 -11.35 9.18
CA SER A 236 -15.95 -11.85 8.20
C SER A 236 -15.38 -11.66 6.81
N ASP A 237 -15.01 -12.78 6.16
CA ASP A 237 -14.42 -12.79 4.83
C ASP A 237 -15.49 -12.65 3.74
N PRO A 238 -15.50 -11.55 2.97
CA PRO A 238 -16.41 -11.40 1.84
C PRO A 238 -16.03 -12.30 0.65
N TYR A 239 -14.80 -12.83 0.64
CA TYR A 239 -14.26 -13.66 -0.45
C TYR A 239 -13.56 -14.91 0.11
N PRO A 240 -14.30 -15.86 0.71
CA PRO A 240 -13.74 -17.12 1.20
C PRO A 240 -13.11 -17.94 0.06
N GLU A 241 -12.31 -18.96 0.37
CA GLU A 241 -11.71 -19.83 -0.66
C GLU A 241 -12.77 -20.49 -1.56
N SER A 242 -13.91 -20.85 -0.96
CA SER A 242 -15.07 -21.41 -1.67
C SER A 242 -15.81 -20.39 -2.54
N TYR A 243 -15.44 -19.11 -2.51
CA TYR A 243 -16.11 -18.05 -3.27
C TYR A 243 -16.13 -18.35 -4.77
N ILE A 244 -15.00 -18.82 -5.31
CA ILE A 244 -14.88 -19.14 -6.74
C ILE A 244 -15.83 -20.30 -7.10
N GLU A 245 -15.79 -21.39 -6.33
CA GLU A 245 -16.66 -22.55 -6.57
C GLU A 245 -18.15 -22.25 -6.38
N GLN A 246 -18.50 -21.37 -5.45
CA GLN A 246 -19.88 -20.93 -5.25
C GLN A 246 -20.35 -20.08 -6.44
N LYS A 247 -19.47 -19.23 -6.97
CA LYS A 247 -19.79 -18.40 -8.13
C LYS A 247 -19.96 -19.27 -9.38
N GLU A 248 -19.08 -20.23 -9.62
CA GLU A 248 -19.16 -21.14 -10.77
C GLU A 248 -20.33 -22.12 -10.69
N ARG A 249 -20.84 -22.44 -9.48
CA ARG A 249 -22.06 -23.25 -9.29
C ARG A 249 -23.37 -22.48 -9.49
N ASN A 250 -23.34 -21.16 -9.39
CA ASN A 250 -24.52 -20.28 -9.46
C ASN A 250 -24.67 -19.59 -10.82
N VAL A 251 -23.87 -19.97 -11.82
CA VAL A 251 -23.93 -19.53 -13.22
C VAL A 251 -24.46 -20.68 -14.07
#